data_AF-A0A6B3EUP4-F1
#
_entry.id   AF-A0A6B3EUP4-F1
#
_cell.length_a   1.000
_cell.length_b   1.000
_cell.length_c   1.000
_cell.angle_alpha   90.00
_cell.angle_beta   90.00
_cell.angle_gamma   90.00
#
_symmetry.space_group_name_H-M   'P 1'
#
loop_
_entity.id
_entity.type
_entity.pdbx_description
1 polymer ?
#
loop_
_entity_poly.entity_id
_entity_poly.type
_entity_poly.pdbx_seq_one_letter_code
_entity_poly.pdbx_strand_id
1 'polypeptide(L)'
;GALLANRAPVLLGPTPDDRLAAAERRLAGLAVRNRLARELHDSVGHALSAVTLQAGAARRVLDSDPEFVREALTAIEETTRRTVDELDSVLGLLRRTAGTAEDAEAAGHGQDTTGPGLDALDGLLARCGVPVSYTAGGDRGAVPGAVAREAYRIVQEGLSNALRHGGHGGPVRLRITVRAEELEIV
;
A
#
# COMPACT_ATOMS: atom_id res chain seq x y z
N GLY A 1 23.86 6.94 -48.00
CA GLY A 1 23.36 7.58 -46.78
C GLY A 1 22.47 6.66 -45.98
N ALA A 2 23.00 5.56 -45.43
CA ALA A 2 22.27 4.67 -44.52
C ALA A 2 22.64 4.95 -43.04
N LEU A 3 23.88 5.38 -42.79
CA LEU A 3 24.38 5.77 -41.46
C LEU A 3 23.69 7.02 -40.90
N LEU A 4 23.28 7.97 -41.74
CA LEU A 4 22.51 9.15 -41.33
C LEU A 4 21.03 8.80 -41.02
N ALA A 5 20.43 7.89 -41.80
CA ALA A 5 19.07 7.41 -41.55
C ALA A 5 18.98 6.63 -40.22
N ASN A 6 20.01 5.86 -39.87
CA ASN A 6 20.05 5.10 -38.62
C ASN A 6 20.31 5.97 -37.36
N ARG A 7 20.78 7.21 -37.53
CA ARG A 7 20.99 8.18 -36.43
C ARG A 7 19.92 9.28 -36.36
N ALA A 8 18.99 9.31 -37.30
CA ALA A 8 17.92 10.31 -37.38
C ALA A 8 17.02 10.38 -36.12
N PRO A 9 16.65 9.27 -35.45
CA PRO A 9 15.81 9.34 -34.24
C PRO A 9 16.51 10.03 -33.06
N VAL A 10 17.84 9.91 -32.97
CA VAL A 10 18.65 10.47 -31.88
C VAL A 10 18.92 11.98 -32.09
N LEU A 11 18.91 12.46 -33.33
CA LEU A 11 19.24 13.85 -33.68
C LEU A 11 18.02 14.77 -33.86
N LEU A 12 16.83 14.23 -34.15
CA LEU A 12 15.62 15.02 -34.45
C LEU A 12 14.64 15.15 -33.28
N GLY A 13 14.81 14.38 -32.21
CA GLY A 13 13.86 14.31 -31.10
C GLY A 13 12.53 13.66 -31.50
N PRO A 14 11.57 13.56 -30.56
CA PRO A 14 10.29 12.90 -30.79
C PRO A 14 9.47 13.63 -31.85
N THR A 15 8.93 12.85 -32.79
CA THR A 15 8.08 13.34 -33.88
C THR A 15 6.77 13.92 -33.35
N PRO A 16 6.04 14.73 -34.14
CA PRO A 16 4.70 15.20 -33.76
C PRO A 16 3.75 14.04 -33.39
N ASP A 17 3.84 12.91 -34.09
CA ASP A 17 3.05 11.71 -33.81
C ASP A 17 3.48 11.05 -32.49
N ASP A 18 4.78 11.00 -32.18
CA ASP A 18 5.28 10.51 -30.89
C ASP A 18 4.78 11.38 -29.72
N ARG A 19 4.77 12.71 -29.90
CA ARG A 19 4.28 13.66 -28.90
C ARG A 19 2.77 13.55 -28.69
N LEU A 20 2.01 13.36 -29.77
CA LEU A 20 0.57 13.14 -29.70
C LEU A 20 0.27 11.82 -28.97
N ALA A 21 0.93 10.74 -29.35
CA ALA A 21 0.77 9.44 -28.69
C ALA A 21 1.18 9.47 -27.21
N ALA A 22 2.22 10.24 -26.85
CA ALA A 22 2.61 10.46 -25.45
C ALA A 22 1.55 11.27 -24.68
N ALA A 23 1.00 12.31 -25.29
CA ALA A 23 -0.09 13.10 -24.70
C ALA A 23 -1.36 12.27 -24.48
N GLU A 24 -1.74 11.43 -25.46
CA GLU A 24 -2.87 10.51 -25.34
C GLU A 24 -2.67 9.49 -24.21
N ARG A 25 -1.47 8.88 -24.12
CA ARG A 25 -1.12 7.97 -23.01
C ARG A 25 -1.23 8.68 -21.65
N ARG A 26 -0.76 9.92 -21.56
CA ARG A 26 -0.84 10.73 -20.34
C ARG A 26 -2.29 11.05 -19.96
N LEU A 27 -3.11 11.46 -20.92
CA LEU A 27 -4.53 11.74 -20.70
C LEU A 27 -5.29 10.47 -20.27
N ALA A 28 -5.01 9.33 -20.90
CA ALA A 28 -5.58 8.05 -20.52
C ALA A 28 -5.19 7.66 -19.08
N GLY A 29 -3.92 7.83 -18.70
CA GLY A 29 -3.45 7.59 -17.33
C GLY A 29 -4.14 8.48 -16.28
N LEU A 30 -4.30 9.78 -16.59
CA LEU A 30 -5.01 10.72 -15.72
C LEU A 30 -6.50 10.39 -15.59
N ALA A 31 -7.15 9.93 -16.67
CA ALA A 31 -8.54 9.50 -16.65
C ALA A 31 -8.75 8.28 -15.74
N VAL A 32 -7.86 7.29 -15.83
CA VAL A 32 -7.88 6.10 -14.96
C VAL A 32 -7.65 6.49 -13.50
N ARG A 33 -6.66 7.35 -13.21
CA ARG A 33 -6.39 7.83 -11.85
C ARG A 33 -7.60 8.55 -11.25
N ASN A 34 -8.25 9.43 -12.00
CA ASN A 34 -9.44 10.14 -11.53
C ASN A 34 -10.62 9.21 -11.29
N ARG A 35 -10.80 8.20 -12.14
CA ARG A 35 -11.84 7.18 -11.97
C ARG A 35 -11.59 6.38 -10.69
N LEU A 36 -10.38 5.87 -10.50
CA LEU A 36 -9.99 5.11 -9.30
C LEU A 36 -10.15 5.95 -8.02
N ALA A 37 -9.78 7.23 -8.05
CA ALA A 37 -9.97 8.13 -6.91
C ALA A 37 -11.46 8.30 -6.53
N ARG A 38 -12.36 8.38 -7.52
CA ARG A 38 -13.81 8.44 -7.29
C ARG A 38 -14.35 7.13 -6.72
N GLU A 39 -14.01 6.01 -7.33
CA GLU A 39 -14.43 4.68 -6.85
C GLU A 39 -13.95 4.43 -5.40
N LEU A 40 -12.73 4.84 -5.07
CA LEU A 40 -12.22 4.81 -3.69
C LEU A 40 -12.99 5.74 -2.75
N HIS A 41 -13.26 6.97 -3.16
CA HIS A 41 -14.01 7.92 -2.34
C HIS A 41 -15.41 7.41 -2.01
N ASP A 42 -16.09 6.81 -3.00
CA ASP A 42 -17.42 6.24 -2.82
C ASP A 42 -17.39 5.01 -1.90
N SER A 43 -16.43 4.09 -2.07
CA SER A 43 -16.28 2.92 -1.19
C SER A 43 -15.99 3.33 0.26
N VAL A 44 -15.02 4.22 0.47
CA VAL A 44 -14.66 4.72 1.81
C VAL A 44 -15.82 5.48 2.45
N GLY A 45 -16.50 6.34 1.67
CA GLY A 45 -17.67 7.10 2.15
C GLY A 45 -18.81 6.17 2.59
N HIS A 46 -19.06 5.11 1.84
CA HIS A 46 -20.06 4.11 2.18
C HIS A 46 -19.69 3.33 3.46
N ALA A 47 -18.44 2.87 3.55
CA ALA A 47 -17.95 2.15 4.73
C ALA A 47 -18.01 3.00 6.01
N LEU A 48 -17.57 4.26 5.94
CA LEU A 48 -17.66 5.18 7.09
C LEU A 48 -19.10 5.47 7.49
N SER A 49 -20.02 5.56 6.53
CA SER A 49 -21.46 5.72 6.80
C SER A 49 -22.02 4.51 7.56
N ALA A 50 -21.66 3.29 7.13
CA ALA A 50 -22.05 2.05 7.79
C ALA A 50 -21.47 1.96 9.23
N VAL A 51 -20.18 2.25 9.40
CA VAL A 51 -19.52 2.27 10.72
C VAL A 51 -20.19 3.28 11.66
N THR A 52 -20.49 4.48 11.16
CA THR A 52 -21.16 5.52 11.95
C THR A 52 -22.55 5.08 12.40
N LEU A 53 -23.31 4.44 11.50
CA LEU A 53 -24.64 3.92 11.80
C LEU A 53 -24.59 2.80 12.84
N GLN A 54 -23.68 1.84 12.68
CA GLN A 54 -23.50 0.70 13.60
C GLN A 54 -23.04 1.18 14.97
N ALA A 55 -22.07 2.10 15.04
CA ALA A 55 -21.62 2.68 16.30
C ALA A 55 -22.74 3.47 17.00
N GLY A 56 -23.55 4.19 16.21
CA GLY A 56 -24.73 4.89 16.71
C GLY A 56 -25.79 3.94 17.27
N ALA A 57 -26.04 2.81 16.61
CA ALA A 57 -26.97 1.78 17.07
C ALA A 57 -26.48 1.10 18.36
N ALA A 58 -25.21 0.65 18.37
CA ALA A 58 -24.59 0.03 19.55
C ALA A 58 -24.66 0.94 20.78
N ARG A 59 -24.37 2.24 20.61
CA ARG A 59 -24.45 3.21 21.71
C ARG A 59 -25.84 3.34 22.33
N ARG A 60 -26.92 3.13 21.56
CA ARG A 60 -28.30 3.24 22.08
C ARG A 60 -28.71 2.06 22.96
N VAL A 61 -28.09 0.90 22.76
CA VAL A 61 -28.46 -0.35 23.44
C VAL A 61 -27.35 -0.88 24.35
N LEU A 62 -26.36 -0.03 24.67
CA LEU A 62 -25.15 -0.41 25.38
C LEU A 62 -25.43 -1.15 26.70
N ASP A 63 -26.41 -0.68 27.46
CA ASP A 63 -26.77 -1.25 28.78
C ASP A 63 -27.87 -2.31 28.70
N SER A 64 -28.62 -2.36 27.58
CA SER A 64 -29.83 -3.19 27.44
C SER A 64 -29.63 -4.44 26.59
N ASP A 65 -28.69 -4.41 25.63
CA ASP A 65 -28.41 -5.53 24.73
C ASP A 65 -26.90 -5.63 24.41
N PRO A 66 -26.11 -6.22 25.32
CA PRO A 66 -24.68 -6.39 25.13
C PRO A 66 -24.32 -7.32 23.96
N GLU A 67 -25.18 -8.27 23.59
CA GLU A 67 -24.93 -9.14 22.43
C GLU A 67 -24.97 -8.33 21.14
N PHE A 68 -26.00 -7.51 20.94
CA PHE A 68 -26.08 -6.62 19.79
C PHE A 68 -24.87 -5.67 19.71
N VAL A 69 -24.37 -5.17 20.84
CA VAL A 69 -23.17 -4.33 20.89
C VAL A 69 -21.95 -5.10 20.35
N ARG A 70 -21.75 -6.36 20.75
CA ARG A 70 -20.64 -7.18 20.25
C ARG A 70 -20.76 -7.46 18.76
N GLU A 71 -21.97 -7.73 18.27
CA GLU A 71 -22.22 -7.92 16.83
C GLU A 71 -21.91 -6.64 16.05
N ALA A 72 -22.36 -5.49 16.53
CA ALA A 72 -22.09 -4.20 15.89
C ALA A 72 -20.58 -3.87 15.87
N LEU A 73 -19.85 -4.16 16.95
CA LEU A 73 -18.40 -3.97 17.00
C LEU A 73 -17.67 -4.89 16.02
N THR A 74 -18.07 -6.16 15.93
CA THR A 74 -17.53 -7.12 14.95
C THR A 74 -17.76 -6.61 13.53
N ALA A 75 -18.97 -6.15 13.22
CA ALA A 75 -19.31 -5.65 11.89
C ALA A 75 -18.55 -4.36 11.53
N ILE A 76 -18.29 -3.48 12.51
CA ILE A 76 -17.43 -2.29 12.34
C ILE A 76 -16.00 -2.71 12.01
N GLU A 77 -15.44 -3.68 12.75
CA GLU A 77 -14.09 -4.18 12.53
C GLU A 77 -13.94 -4.77 11.12
N GLU A 78 -14.85 -5.65 10.73
CA GLU A 78 -14.85 -6.28 9.40
C GLU A 78 -14.96 -5.25 8.27
N THR A 79 -15.86 -4.26 8.42
CA THR A 79 -16.03 -3.19 7.44
C THR A 79 -14.76 -2.36 7.32
N THR A 80 -14.18 -1.96 8.46
CA THR A 80 -12.95 -1.15 8.47
C THR A 80 -11.79 -1.90 7.84
N ARG A 81 -11.60 -3.18 8.17
CA ARG A 81 -10.52 -4.01 7.62
C ARG A 81 -10.64 -4.15 6.09
N ARG A 82 -11.84 -4.47 5.61
CA ARG A 82 -12.11 -4.61 4.16
C ARG A 82 -11.81 -3.31 3.40
N THR A 83 -12.22 -2.16 3.95
CA THR A 83 -11.96 -0.86 3.31
C THR A 83 -10.47 -0.51 3.26
N VAL A 84 -9.70 -0.86 4.29
CA VAL A 84 -8.24 -0.67 4.27
C VAL A 84 -7.60 -1.57 3.20
N ASP A 85 -8.01 -2.83 3.11
CA ASP A 85 -7.49 -3.76 2.09
C ASP A 85 -7.79 -3.29 0.66
N GLU A 86 -8.98 -2.73 0.42
CA GLU A 86 -9.35 -2.12 -0.87
C GLU A 86 -8.48 -0.89 -1.20
N LEU A 87 -8.24 -0.02 -0.22
CA LEU A 87 -7.38 1.15 -0.38
C LEU A 87 -5.94 0.75 -0.73
N ASP A 88 -5.37 -0.20 0.01
CA ASP A 88 -4.01 -0.68 -0.22
C ASP A 88 -3.85 -1.33 -1.60
N SER A 89 -4.86 -2.11 -2.04
CA SER A 89 -4.89 -2.72 -3.38
C SER A 89 -4.86 -1.67 -4.50
N VAL A 90 -5.69 -0.63 -4.40
CA VAL A 90 -5.75 0.44 -5.42
C VAL A 90 -4.48 1.30 -5.39
N LEU A 91 -3.94 1.62 -4.21
CA LEU A 91 -2.65 2.32 -4.11
C LEU A 91 -1.50 1.48 -4.70
N GLY A 92 -1.53 0.16 -4.52
CA GLY A 92 -0.60 -0.77 -5.15
C GLY A 92 -0.70 -0.75 -6.69
N LEU A 93 -1.93 -0.73 -7.23
CA LEU A 93 -2.16 -0.58 -8.67
C LEU A 93 -1.62 0.75 -9.20
N LEU A 94 -1.91 1.86 -8.51
CA LEU A 94 -1.46 3.19 -8.90
C LEU A 94 0.07 3.32 -8.92
N ARG A 95 0.77 2.73 -7.94
CA ARG A 95 2.24 2.68 -7.91
C ARG A 95 2.82 1.90 -9.07
N ARG A 96 2.20 0.79 -9.48
CA ARG A 96 2.64 -0.01 -10.65
C ARG A 96 2.43 0.72 -11.97
N THR A 97 1.32 1.43 -12.12
CA THR A 97 1.01 2.19 -13.34
C THR A 97 1.85 3.46 -13.51
N ALA A 98 2.39 4.02 -12.42
CA ALA A 98 3.32 5.15 -12.46
C ALA A 98 4.76 4.75 -12.88
N GLY A 99 5.03 3.46 -13.08
CA GLY A 99 6.34 2.93 -13.46
C GLY A 99 6.68 3.00 -14.96
N THR A 100 6.08 3.88 -15.75
CA THR A 100 6.40 4.04 -17.18
C THR A 100 7.48 5.10 -17.39
N ALA A 101 8.73 4.64 -17.48
CA ALA A 101 9.94 5.14 -18.17
C ALA A 101 10.32 6.64 -18.25
N GLU A 102 9.42 7.62 -18.07
CA GLU A 102 9.76 9.05 -18.08
C GLU A 102 9.82 9.65 -16.66
N ASP A 103 9.21 8.99 -15.67
CA ASP A 103 9.30 9.40 -14.27
C ASP A 103 10.53 8.80 -13.55
N ALA A 104 11.32 7.93 -14.21
CA ALA A 104 12.51 7.31 -13.61
C ALA A 104 13.64 8.32 -13.34
N GLU A 105 13.70 9.44 -14.07
CA GLU A 105 14.68 10.51 -13.83
C GLU A 105 14.18 11.56 -12.81
N ALA A 106 12.87 11.66 -12.58
CA ALA A 106 12.27 12.50 -11.54
C ALA A 106 12.00 11.76 -10.21
N ALA A 107 11.98 10.43 -10.22
CA ALA A 107 11.77 9.57 -9.05
C ALA A 107 12.94 9.57 -8.04
N GLY A 108 13.99 10.36 -8.29
CA GLY A 108 15.03 10.62 -7.28
C GLY A 108 14.56 11.46 -6.08
N HIS A 109 13.40 12.12 -6.14
CA HIS A 109 13.04 13.15 -5.14
C HIS A 109 11.57 13.15 -4.68
N GLY A 110 10.84 12.05 -4.92
CA GLY A 110 9.42 11.92 -4.55
C GLY A 110 9.11 10.78 -3.59
N GLN A 111 10.09 10.30 -2.80
CA GLN A 111 9.78 9.40 -1.70
C GLN A 111 9.04 10.19 -0.62
N ASP A 112 7.79 9.81 -0.31
CA ASP A 112 7.11 10.25 0.90
C ASP A 112 8.05 10.04 2.11
N THR A 113 8.67 11.12 2.58
CA THR A 113 9.73 11.11 3.60
C THR A 113 9.17 10.87 5.01
N THR A 114 7.85 10.74 5.16
CA THR A 114 7.15 10.70 6.45
C THR A 114 6.52 9.33 6.77
N GLY A 115 6.73 8.31 5.92
CA GLY A 115 6.17 6.97 6.17
C GLY A 115 6.81 6.24 7.37
N PRO A 116 6.07 5.34 8.05
CA PRO A 116 6.60 4.54 9.15
C PRO A 116 7.78 3.66 8.70
N GLY A 117 8.85 3.68 9.48
CA GLY A 117 10.02 2.82 9.31
C GLY A 117 9.96 1.56 10.17
N LEU A 118 11.08 0.84 10.23
CA LEU A 118 11.25 -0.34 11.07
C LEU A 118 10.87 -0.06 12.54
N ASP A 119 11.08 1.15 13.04
CA ASP A 119 10.78 1.55 14.43
C ASP A 119 9.28 1.43 14.77
N ALA A 120 8.39 1.47 13.77
CA ALA A 120 6.95 1.34 13.95
C ALA A 120 6.45 -0.12 13.89
N LEU A 121 7.35 -1.09 13.68
CA LEU A 121 6.99 -2.48 13.44
C LEU A 121 6.31 -3.14 14.64
N ASP A 122 6.70 -2.79 15.86
CA ASP A 122 6.09 -3.37 17.06
C ASP A 122 4.61 -3.00 17.16
N GLY A 123 4.26 -1.76 16.76
CA GLY A 123 2.88 -1.32 16.66
C GLY A 123 2.10 -2.03 15.54
N LEU A 124 2.74 -2.34 14.42
CA LEU A 124 2.14 -3.14 13.35
C LEU A 124 1.83 -4.56 13.84
N LEU A 125 2.78 -5.21 14.51
CA LEU A 125 2.65 -6.57 15.03
C LEU A 125 1.59 -6.67 16.13
N ALA A 126 1.51 -5.69 17.03
CA ALA A 126 0.49 -5.64 18.08
C ALA A 126 -0.94 -5.54 17.54
N ARG A 127 -1.11 -4.96 16.34
CA ARG A 127 -2.40 -4.85 15.66
C ARG A 127 -2.64 -5.97 14.64
N CYS A 128 -1.64 -6.80 14.39
CA CYS A 128 -1.76 -7.95 13.50
C CYS A 128 -2.60 -9.00 14.24
N GLY A 129 -3.87 -9.15 13.85
CA GLY A 129 -4.85 -10.03 14.50
C GLY A 129 -4.54 -11.54 14.41
N VAL A 130 -3.28 -11.92 14.18
CA VAL A 130 -2.78 -13.30 14.15
C VAL A 130 -1.53 -13.42 15.02
N PRO A 131 -1.26 -14.58 15.66
CA PRO A 131 -0.03 -14.79 16.40
C PRO A 131 1.19 -14.69 15.48
N VAL A 132 2.01 -13.65 15.67
CA VAL A 132 3.28 -13.49 14.96
C VAL A 132 4.44 -13.82 15.89
N SER A 133 5.25 -14.81 15.53
CA SER A 133 6.54 -15.08 16.15
C SER A 133 7.59 -14.19 15.48
N TYR A 134 7.94 -13.10 16.14
CA TYR A 134 8.89 -12.11 15.65
C TYR A 134 10.28 -12.31 16.26
N THR A 135 11.31 -12.36 15.40
CA THR A 135 12.72 -12.37 15.82
C THR A 135 13.47 -11.25 15.11
N ALA A 136 14.17 -10.41 15.88
CA ALA A 136 15.01 -9.35 15.37
C ALA A 136 16.49 -9.63 15.66
N GLY A 137 17.37 -9.30 14.72
CA GLY A 137 18.81 -9.33 14.90
C GLY A 137 19.49 -8.12 14.26
N GLY A 138 20.57 -7.63 14.88
CA GLY A 138 21.30 -6.45 14.43
C GLY A 138 20.65 -5.13 14.84
N ASP A 139 21.27 -4.01 14.45
CA ASP A 139 20.80 -2.66 14.78
C ASP A 139 19.89 -2.09 13.67
N ARG A 140 18.60 -1.97 13.97
CA ARG A 140 17.60 -1.38 13.06
C ARG A 140 17.82 0.11 12.83
N GLY A 141 18.40 0.83 13.79
CA GLY A 141 18.71 2.26 13.67
C GLY A 141 19.83 2.54 12.68
N ALA A 142 20.65 1.54 12.36
CA ALA A 142 21.69 1.63 11.33
C ALA A 142 21.13 1.52 9.90
N VAL A 143 19.86 1.12 9.73
CA VAL A 143 19.25 0.95 8.40
C VAL A 143 18.88 2.33 7.83
N PRO A 144 19.30 2.66 6.59
CA PRO A 144 18.91 3.92 5.94
C PRO A 144 17.38 4.08 5.89
N GLY A 145 16.87 5.27 6.21
CA GLY A 145 15.43 5.50 6.39
C GLY A 145 14.57 5.09 5.19
N ALA A 146 15.06 5.23 3.96
CA ALA A 146 14.37 4.77 2.76
C ALA A 146 14.21 3.23 2.73
N VAL A 147 15.26 2.50 3.10
CA VAL A 147 15.27 1.03 3.19
C VAL A 147 14.38 0.57 4.33
N ALA A 148 14.43 1.25 5.48
CA ALA A 148 13.59 0.94 6.63
C ALA A 148 12.09 1.07 6.34
N ARG A 149 11.70 2.10 5.58
CA ARG A 149 10.31 2.28 5.12
C ARG A 149 9.88 1.21 4.13
N GLU A 150 10.74 0.85 3.19
CA GLU A 150 10.42 -0.20 2.22
C GLU A 150 10.26 -1.56 2.90
N ALA A 151 11.16 -1.87 3.84
CA ALA A 151 11.08 -3.05 4.67
C ALA A 151 9.79 -3.11 5.49
N TYR A 152 9.39 -2.00 6.10
CA TYR A 152 8.11 -1.90 6.81
C TYR A 152 6.92 -2.24 5.88
N ARG A 153 6.90 -1.69 4.65
CA ARG A 153 5.86 -1.99 3.65
C ARG A 153 5.85 -3.46 3.23
N ILE A 154 7.02 -4.05 3.01
CA ILE A 154 7.16 -5.47 2.65
C ILE A 154 6.56 -6.35 3.76
N VAL A 155 6.87 -6.05 5.02
CA VAL A 155 6.33 -6.81 6.14
C VAL A 155 4.83 -6.61 6.28
N GLN A 156 4.33 -5.38 6.14
CA GLN A 156 2.89 -5.10 6.20
C GLN A 156 2.11 -5.90 5.15
N GLU A 157 2.56 -5.88 3.90
CA GLU A 157 1.94 -6.63 2.81
C GLU A 157 2.06 -8.14 3.03
N GLY A 158 3.23 -8.61 3.50
CA GLY A 158 3.44 -10.03 3.84
C GLY A 158 2.49 -10.54 4.91
N LEU A 159 2.27 -9.76 5.97
CA LEU A 159 1.32 -10.07 7.04
C LEU A 159 -0.13 -10.05 6.54
N SER A 160 -0.51 -9.06 5.71
CA SER A 160 -1.83 -9.02 5.07
C SER A 160 -2.07 -10.24 4.18
N ASN A 161 -1.06 -10.65 3.40
CA ASN A 161 -1.14 -11.84 2.55
C ASN A 161 -1.24 -13.12 3.36
N ALA A 162 -0.50 -13.24 4.46
CA ALA A 162 -0.62 -14.35 5.38
C ALA A 162 -2.02 -14.41 6.03
N LEU A 163 -2.63 -13.27 6.37
CA LEU A 163 -4.01 -13.21 6.86
C LEU A 163 -5.04 -13.64 5.82
N ARG A 164 -4.90 -13.16 4.57
CA ARG A 164 -5.86 -13.43 3.49
C ARG A 164 -5.76 -14.84 2.93
N HIS A 165 -4.55 -15.40 2.88
CA HIS A 165 -4.26 -16.66 2.16
C HIS A 165 -3.67 -17.76 3.03
N GLY A 166 -3.24 -17.45 4.26
CA GLY A 166 -2.74 -18.42 5.23
C GLY A 166 -3.86 -19.28 5.78
N GLY A 167 -4.40 -20.16 4.93
CA GLY A 167 -5.32 -21.19 5.38
C GLY A 167 -4.67 -21.99 6.52
N HIS A 168 -5.42 -22.11 7.61
CA HIS A 168 -5.18 -23.03 8.74
C HIS A 168 -4.26 -22.48 9.84
N GLY A 169 -4.62 -21.33 10.45
CA GLY A 169 -4.41 -20.99 11.86
C GLY A 169 -3.01 -21.08 12.49
N GLY A 170 -1.97 -21.38 11.71
CA GLY A 170 -0.60 -21.51 12.19
C GLY A 170 0.02 -20.14 12.47
N PRO A 171 0.97 -20.05 13.42
CA PRO A 171 1.64 -18.79 13.72
C PRO A 171 2.46 -18.31 12.52
N VAL A 172 2.33 -17.02 12.19
CA VAL A 172 3.18 -16.37 11.18
C VAL A 172 4.57 -16.17 11.80
N ARG A 173 5.63 -16.56 11.10
CA ARG A 173 7.01 -16.28 11.53
C ARG A 173 7.54 -15.10 10.75
N LEU A 174 8.06 -14.12 11.47
CA LEU A 174 8.74 -12.95 10.91
C LEU A 174 10.14 -12.87 11.50
N ARG A 175 11.16 -12.87 10.65
CA ARG A 175 12.55 -12.62 11.04
C ARG A 175 13.09 -11.42 10.29
N ILE A 176 13.64 -10.47 11.04
CA ILE A 176 14.39 -9.35 10.49
C ILE A 176 15.82 -9.42 10.98
N THR A 177 16.79 -9.35 10.07
CA THR A 177 18.21 -9.38 10.41
C THR A 177 18.94 -8.27 9.67
N VAL A 178 19.55 -7.37 10.43
CA VAL A 178 20.41 -6.30 9.90
C VAL A 178 21.87 -6.75 9.99
N ARG A 179 22.54 -6.74 8.85
CA ARG A 179 24.00 -6.90 8.70
C ARG A 179 24.58 -5.60 8.16
N ALA A 180 25.91 -5.50 8.11
CA ALA A 180 26.61 -4.27 7.72
C ALA A 180 26.16 -3.69 6.37
N GLU A 181 25.80 -4.53 5.40
CA GLU A 181 25.41 -4.11 4.05
C GLU A 181 24.07 -4.72 3.59
N GLU A 182 23.35 -5.42 4.47
CA GLU A 182 22.18 -6.20 4.08
C GLU A 182 21.08 -6.12 5.15
N LEU A 183 19.85 -5.98 4.69
CA LEU A 183 18.65 -6.18 5.49
C LEU A 183 17.92 -7.42 4.95
N GLU A 184 17.82 -8.44 5.79
CA GLU A 184 17.12 -9.69 5.46
C GLU A 184 15.75 -9.73 6.16
N ILE A 185 14.69 -10.06 5.40
CA ILE A 185 13.31 -10.21 5.89
C ILE A 185 12.83 -11.60 5.45
N VAL A 186 12.39 -12.43 6.41
CA VAL A 186 11.84 -13.77 6.17
C VAL A 186 10.52 -13.95 6.89
#